data_AF-A0A9W8Q1X5-F1
#
_entry.id   AF-A0A9W8Q1X5-F1
#
_cell.length_a   1.000
_cell.length_b   1.000
_cell.length_c   1.000
_cell.angle_alpha   90.00
_cell.angle_beta   90.00
_cell.angle_gamma   90.00
#
_symmetry.space_group_name_H-M   'P 1'
#
loop_
_entity.id
_entity.type
_entity.pdbx_description
1 polymer ?
#
loop_
_entity_poly.entity_id
_entity_poly.type
_entity_poly.pdbx_seq_one_letter_code
_entity_poly.pdbx_strand_id
1 'polypeptide(L)'
;MDGDPRVEPQLDSFSLTFPLPYRVGFIVTLAVWGWGLNLHGLQLSRIDVPSLIRYPSRTSPAALSHHLSTYRFATVLSTLFGASITVFWLLTWRVPQRVVDYDWIPMTYLVALVALFVIPLKNLPGNGRRRFLATLRRVSVGGIAEAQDGKFGDILLADVLTSYAKVCGDVFVTICMFFSPGGSSTDRPNRNCGGIVIVPLLMAVPSIIRFRQCIIEYLRVRNAPYRESSGWGGQHLANALKYSTAFPVLITSSMQRSAEAAGTPAPGLYRAWLLAVTVNSLYSFYWDVTKDWDLTLFEPSKRREGLRTTASVGYPWGLREKLVFRLPNLYYAVIVLDLLLRFTWSMKLSPHLDRFSSWESGIFIIEFLEVFRRWVWIFFRTETEWIRTTSSPVLGLDDVLLGDYQEPGDEDDF
;
A
#
# COMPACT_ATOMS: atom_id res chain seq x y z
N MET A 1 30.74 -40.36 14.71
CA MET A 1 31.32 -39.06 14.32
C MET A 1 30.30 -38.41 13.42
N ASP A 2 29.90 -37.18 13.72
CA ASP A 2 29.32 -36.17 12.80
C ASP A 2 28.63 -35.11 13.67
N GLY A 3 29.47 -34.26 14.24
CA GLY A 3 29.09 -33.05 14.96
C GLY A 3 30.11 -32.00 14.57
N ASP A 4 29.96 -31.42 13.39
CA ASP A 4 30.72 -30.24 12.98
C ASP A 4 29.91 -28.98 13.37
N PRO A 5 30.39 -28.16 14.32
CA PRO A 5 29.74 -26.92 14.72
C PRO A 5 30.12 -25.71 13.84
N ARG A 6 30.74 -25.90 12.66
CA ARG A 6 31.34 -24.79 11.88
C ARG A 6 30.76 -24.53 10.49
N VAL A 7 29.56 -24.99 10.17
CA VAL A 7 28.87 -24.43 9.01
C VAL A 7 28.16 -23.16 9.47
N GLU A 8 28.86 -22.02 9.44
CA GLU A 8 28.22 -20.70 9.46
C GLU A 8 27.03 -20.76 8.49
N PRO A 9 25.81 -20.36 8.90
CA PRO A 9 24.67 -20.39 8.00
C PRO A 9 24.98 -19.46 6.82
N GLN A 10 25.39 -20.05 5.69
CA GLN A 10 25.83 -19.31 4.51
C GLN A 10 24.68 -18.41 4.03
N LEU A 11 25.01 -17.15 3.76
CA LEU A 11 24.10 -16.23 3.08
C LEU A 11 23.61 -16.85 1.77
N ASP A 12 22.31 -16.79 1.54
CA ASP A 12 21.74 -17.31 0.30
C ASP A 12 22.20 -16.47 -0.91
N SER A 13 22.15 -17.08 -2.09
CA SER A 13 22.60 -16.47 -3.35
C SER A 13 21.99 -15.09 -3.63
N PHE A 14 20.72 -14.90 -3.24
CA PHE A 14 20.01 -13.65 -3.42
C PHE A 14 20.45 -12.59 -2.39
N SER A 15 20.65 -12.95 -1.13
CA SER A 15 21.20 -12.05 -0.11
C SER A 15 22.64 -11.60 -0.39
N LEU A 16 23.47 -12.47 -0.98
CA LEU A 16 24.82 -12.09 -1.43
C LEU A 16 24.82 -11.04 -2.54
N THR A 17 23.77 -11.02 -3.37
CA THR A 17 23.67 -10.12 -4.54
C THR A 17 22.86 -8.88 -4.22
N PHE A 18 21.81 -9.03 -3.42
CA PHE A 18 20.82 -8.00 -3.18
C PHE A 18 20.39 -8.09 -1.71
N PRO A 19 21.22 -7.59 -0.77
CA PRO A 19 20.93 -7.63 0.65
C PRO A 19 19.75 -6.72 1.02
N LEU A 20 19.18 -6.95 2.20
CA LEU A 20 17.93 -6.32 2.67
C LEU A 20 17.86 -4.80 2.49
N PRO A 21 18.90 -4.00 2.80
CA PRO A 21 18.81 -2.55 2.69
C PRO A 21 18.57 -2.09 1.23
N TYR A 22 19.19 -2.78 0.26
CA TYR A 22 18.98 -2.48 -1.16
C TYR A 22 17.59 -2.90 -1.63
N ARG A 23 17.02 -3.98 -1.09
CA ARG A 23 15.62 -4.40 -1.37
C ARG A 23 14.64 -3.31 -0.93
N VAL A 24 14.79 -2.82 0.29
CA VAL A 24 13.97 -1.72 0.85
C VAL A 24 14.07 -0.50 -0.05
N GLY A 25 15.27 -0.02 -0.33
CA GLY A 25 15.45 1.19 -1.13
C GLY A 25 15.00 1.05 -2.58
N PHE A 26 15.11 -0.15 -3.16
CA PHE A 26 14.57 -0.45 -4.49
C PHE A 26 13.05 -0.30 -4.52
N ILE A 27 12.33 -0.88 -3.55
CA ILE A 27 10.87 -0.76 -3.47
C ILE A 27 10.44 0.70 -3.24
N VAL A 28 11.16 1.45 -2.41
CA VAL A 28 10.91 2.90 -2.24
C VAL A 28 11.12 3.67 -3.55
N THR A 29 12.17 3.37 -4.30
CA THR A 29 12.42 3.99 -5.61
C THR A 29 11.34 3.63 -6.62
N LEU A 30 10.90 2.38 -6.63
CA LEU A 30 9.79 1.90 -7.45
C LEU A 30 8.47 2.60 -7.11
N ALA A 31 8.22 2.95 -5.84
CA ALA A 31 7.07 3.75 -5.43
C ALA A 31 6.98 5.08 -6.19
N VAL A 32 8.12 5.77 -6.31
CA VAL A 32 8.21 7.07 -6.99
C VAL A 32 8.00 6.91 -8.49
N TRP A 33 8.61 5.89 -9.10
CA TRP A 33 8.34 5.54 -10.51
C TRP A 33 6.86 5.21 -10.75
N GLY A 34 6.28 4.37 -9.89
CA GLY A 34 4.88 3.98 -9.95
C GLY A 34 3.95 5.17 -9.83
N TRP A 35 4.24 6.12 -8.93
CA TRP A 35 3.47 7.38 -8.84
C TRP A 35 3.60 8.23 -10.10
N GLY A 36 4.81 8.36 -10.66
CA GLY A 36 5.03 9.06 -11.92
C GLY A 36 4.25 8.43 -13.09
N LEU A 37 4.23 7.10 -13.18
CA LEU A 37 3.45 6.33 -14.17
C LEU A 37 1.95 6.50 -13.98
N ASN A 38 1.45 6.49 -12.74
CA ASN A 38 0.04 6.79 -12.45
C ASN A 38 -0.34 8.18 -12.97
N LEU A 39 0.44 9.21 -12.60
CA LEU A 39 0.19 10.58 -13.07
C LEU A 39 0.22 10.69 -14.59
N HIS A 40 1.16 10.01 -15.25
CA HIS A 40 1.29 10.06 -16.69
C HIS A 40 0.10 9.35 -17.39
N GLY A 41 -0.19 8.11 -17.00
CA GLY A 41 -1.28 7.33 -17.60
C GLY A 41 -2.65 7.97 -17.37
N LEU A 42 -2.92 8.46 -16.16
CA LEU A 42 -4.18 9.15 -15.84
C LEU A 42 -4.32 10.46 -16.62
N GLN A 43 -3.23 11.21 -16.81
CA GLN A 43 -3.25 12.40 -17.66
C GLN A 43 -3.55 12.06 -19.13
N LEU A 44 -3.00 10.96 -19.67
CA LEU A 44 -3.32 10.49 -21.03
C LEU A 44 -4.80 10.11 -21.17
N SER A 45 -5.41 9.61 -20.09
CA SER A 45 -6.85 9.35 -19.98
C SER A 45 -7.69 10.59 -19.65
N ARG A 46 -7.09 11.79 -19.64
CA ARG A 46 -7.73 13.08 -19.33
C ARG A 46 -8.31 13.18 -17.90
N ILE A 47 -7.70 12.49 -16.95
CA ILE A 47 -8.01 12.61 -15.52
C ILE A 47 -7.02 13.59 -14.88
N ASP A 48 -7.54 14.68 -14.30
CA ASP A 48 -6.72 15.71 -13.63
C ASP A 48 -6.45 15.34 -12.17
N VAL A 49 -5.48 14.45 -11.95
CA VAL A 49 -5.08 14.01 -10.61
C VAL A 49 -4.71 15.17 -9.67
N PRO A 50 -3.91 16.18 -10.10
CA PRO A 50 -3.59 17.34 -9.27
C PRO A 50 -4.82 18.02 -8.66
N SER A 51 -5.90 18.23 -9.41
CA SER A 51 -7.11 18.85 -8.85
C SER A 51 -7.80 17.96 -7.82
N LEU A 52 -7.88 16.63 -8.05
CA LEU A 52 -8.45 15.67 -7.11
C LEU A 52 -7.72 15.66 -5.75
N ILE A 53 -6.39 15.73 -5.76
CA ILE A 53 -5.59 15.73 -4.52
C ILE A 53 -5.30 17.14 -3.98
N ARG A 54 -5.92 18.18 -4.58
CA ARG A 54 -5.70 19.60 -4.26
C ARG A 54 -4.22 19.99 -4.31
N TYR A 55 -3.51 19.48 -5.31
CA TYR A 55 -2.15 19.91 -5.64
C TYR A 55 -2.19 21.12 -6.58
N PRO A 56 -1.32 22.13 -6.39
CA PRO A 56 -1.32 23.33 -7.23
C PRO A 56 -1.21 23.00 -8.73
N SER A 57 -2.12 23.58 -9.52
CA SER A 57 -2.08 23.50 -10.98
C SER A 57 -0.81 24.15 -11.54
N ARG A 58 -0.46 23.76 -12.76
CA ARG A 58 0.68 24.35 -13.49
C ARG A 58 0.41 25.83 -13.74
N THR A 59 1.38 26.68 -13.44
CA THR A 59 1.31 28.12 -13.68
C THR A 59 1.34 28.48 -15.15
N SER A 60 1.91 27.62 -16.00
CA SER A 60 1.87 27.77 -17.47
C SER A 60 1.97 26.42 -18.19
N PRO A 61 1.53 26.34 -19.46
CA PRO A 61 1.75 25.16 -20.32
C PRO A 61 3.22 24.86 -20.60
N ALA A 62 4.12 25.83 -20.38
CA ALA A 62 5.57 25.64 -20.49
C ALA A 62 6.20 25.07 -19.20
N ALA A 63 5.53 25.18 -18.05
CA ALA A 63 6.01 24.61 -16.79
C ALA A 63 6.08 23.08 -16.88
N LEU A 64 7.04 22.44 -16.21
CA LEU A 64 7.18 20.99 -16.24
C LEU A 64 5.88 20.27 -15.81
N SER A 65 5.49 19.20 -16.51
CA SER A 65 4.36 18.38 -16.07
C SER A 65 4.65 17.69 -14.73
N HIS A 66 3.62 17.40 -13.94
CA HIS A 66 3.79 16.74 -12.64
C HIS A 66 4.42 15.36 -12.77
N HIS A 67 4.05 14.56 -13.78
CA HIS A 67 4.65 13.24 -14.01
C HIS A 67 6.14 13.36 -14.38
N LEU A 68 6.53 14.32 -15.21
CA LEU A 68 7.93 14.51 -15.61
C LEU A 68 8.78 15.03 -14.45
N SER A 69 8.20 15.88 -13.60
CA SER A 69 8.81 16.25 -12.32
C SER A 69 9.07 15.02 -11.44
N THR A 70 8.10 14.12 -11.33
CA THR A 70 8.26 12.86 -10.58
C THR A 70 9.31 11.95 -11.20
N TYR A 71 9.34 11.78 -12.53
CA TYR A 71 10.37 11.00 -13.23
C TYR A 71 11.78 11.54 -13.05
N ARG A 72 11.96 12.87 -13.04
CA ARG A 72 13.27 13.47 -12.73
C ARG A 72 13.75 13.06 -11.34
N PHE A 73 12.87 13.10 -10.34
CA PHE A 73 13.22 12.67 -8.99
C PHE A 73 13.48 11.16 -8.94
N ALA A 74 12.63 10.35 -9.56
CA ALA A 74 12.80 8.90 -9.65
C ALA A 74 14.13 8.52 -10.32
N THR A 75 14.53 9.22 -11.37
CA THR A 75 15.82 9.04 -12.05
C THR A 75 16.99 9.29 -11.10
N VAL A 76 16.94 10.37 -10.31
CA VAL A 76 17.98 10.68 -9.31
C VAL A 76 18.08 9.57 -8.26
N LEU A 77 16.94 9.06 -7.76
CA LEU A 77 16.93 7.94 -6.83
C LEU A 77 17.50 6.66 -7.47
N SER A 78 17.13 6.37 -8.73
CA SER A 78 17.65 5.23 -9.48
C SER A 78 19.16 5.34 -9.76
N THR A 79 19.67 6.54 -10.06
CA THR A 79 21.12 6.77 -10.21
C THR A 79 21.85 6.54 -8.90
N LEU A 80 21.32 7.04 -7.78
CA LEU A 80 21.88 6.79 -6.46
C LEU A 80 21.91 5.29 -6.14
N PHE A 81 20.79 4.59 -6.34
CA PHE A 81 20.67 3.14 -6.15
C PHE A 81 21.68 2.38 -7.03
N GLY A 82 21.68 2.66 -8.33
CA GLY A 82 22.54 2.00 -9.32
C GLY A 82 24.02 2.24 -9.04
N ALA A 83 24.41 3.45 -8.67
CA ALA A 83 25.79 3.74 -8.28
C ALA A 83 26.20 2.96 -7.02
N SER A 84 25.38 3.02 -5.96
CA SER A 84 25.70 2.36 -4.69
C SER A 84 25.78 0.84 -4.82
N ILE A 85 24.79 0.21 -5.46
CA ILE A 85 24.76 -1.25 -5.61
C ILE A 85 25.90 -1.74 -6.51
N THR A 86 26.27 -0.97 -7.54
CA THR A 86 27.42 -1.28 -8.40
C THR A 86 28.72 -1.24 -7.61
N VAL A 87 28.95 -0.19 -6.80
CA VAL A 87 30.12 -0.10 -5.92
C VAL A 87 30.14 -1.28 -4.94
N PHE A 88 29.00 -1.62 -4.35
CA PHE A 88 28.88 -2.77 -3.46
C PHE A 88 29.26 -4.09 -4.16
N TRP A 89 28.79 -4.33 -5.38
CA TRP A 89 29.17 -5.54 -6.14
C TRP A 89 30.66 -5.59 -6.48
N LEU A 90 31.24 -4.47 -6.90
CA LEU A 90 32.66 -4.36 -7.24
C LEU A 90 33.59 -4.56 -6.04
N LEU A 91 33.13 -4.28 -4.82
CA LEU A 91 33.93 -4.46 -3.60
C LEU A 91 33.71 -5.84 -2.96
N THR A 92 32.50 -6.38 -3.05
CA THR A 92 32.15 -7.63 -2.36
C THR A 92 32.41 -8.89 -3.19
N TRP A 93 32.21 -8.84 -4.51
CA TRP A 93 32.29 -10.02 -5.40
C TRP A 93 31.46 -11.22 -4.93
N ARG A 94 30.36 -10.95 -4.20
CA ARG A 94 29.51 -11.98 -3.57
C ARG A 94 30.25 -12.88 -2.57
N VAL A 95 31.44 -12.47 -2.09
CA VAL A 95 32.15 -13.16 -1.01
C VAL A 95 31.43 -12.87 0.31
N PRO A 96 30.90 -13.86 1.05
CA PRO A 96 30.04 -13.64 2.22
C PRO A 96 30.67 -12.71 3.26
N GLN A 97 31.93 -12.92 3.63
CA GLN A 97 32.64 -12.08 4.59
C GLN A 97 32.66 -10.61 4.15
N ARG A 98 32.96 -10.34 2.86
CA ARG A 98 32.97 -8.97 2.34
C ARG A 98 31.57 -8.36 2.32
N VAL A 99 30.54 -9.14 2.00
CA VAL A 99 29.15 -8.68 2.01
C VAL A 99 28.76 -8.15 3.40
N VAL A 100 29.18 -8.86 4.45
CA VAL A 100 28.99 -8.47 5.86
C VAL A 100 29.87 -7.27 6.24
N ASP A 101 31.17 -7.28 5.90
CA ASP A 101 32.12 -6.21 6.25
C ASP A 101 31.79 -4.85 5.61
N TYR A 102 31.19 -4.87 4.41
CA TYR A 102 30.83 -3.66 3.65
C TYR A 102 29.36 -3.24 3.82
N ASP A 103 28.69 -3.67 4.88
CA ASP A 103 27.27 -3.35 5.13
C ASP A 103 26.98 -1.85 5.31
N TRP A 104 27.99 -1.07 5.68
CA TRP A 104 27.94 0.39 5.74
C TRP A 104 27.62 1.04 4.38
N ILE A 105 27.93 0.40 3.25
CA ILE A 105 27.61 0.93 1.90
C ILE A 105 26.08 0.96 1.69
N PRO A 106 25.34 -0.17 1.76
CA PRO A 106 23.88 -0.16 1.68
C PRO A 106 23.22 0.76 2.72
N MET A 107 23.78 0.87 3.92
CA MET A 107 23.25 1.76 4.96
C MET A 107 23.44 3.24 4.63
N THR A 108 24.61 3.62 4.14
CA THR A 108 24.88 4.98 3.67
C THR A 108 23.96 5.33 2.50
N TYR A 109 23.69 4.36 1.61
CA TYR A 109 22.69 4.51 0.56
C TYR A 109 21.27 4.79 1.11
N LEU A 110 20.81 4.02 2.10
CA LEU A 110 19.49 4.26 2.70
C LEU A 110 19.40 5.64 3.36
N VAL A 111 20.45 6.08 4.04
CA VAL A 111 20.52 7.44 4.60
C VAL A 111 20.45 8.49 3.49
N ALA A 112 21.22 8.32 2.42
CA ALA A 112 21.19 9.21 1.26
C ALA A 112 19.82 9.23 0.57
N LEU A 113 19.15 8.09 0.45
CA LEU A 113 17.81 7.96 -0.10
C LEU A 113 16.81 8.79 0.72
N VAL A 114 16.81 8.65 2.06
CA VAL A 114 15.95 9.44 2.96
C VAL A 114 16.30 10.94 2.86
N ALA A 115 17.59 11.27 2.83
CA ALA A 115 18.06 12.65 2.69
C ALA A 115 17.55 13.30 1.39
N LEU A 116 17.46 12.57 0.28
CA LEU A 116 16.90 13.07 -0.97
C LEU A 116 15.40 13.42 -0.89
N PHE A 117 14.64 12.82 0.03
CA PHE A 117 13.26 13.25 0.30
C PHE A 117 13.20 14.49 1.19
N VAL A 118 14.02 14.55 2.24
CA VAL A 118 13.90 15.56 3.31
C VAL A 118 14.67 16.84 3.02
N ILE A 119 15.88 16.75 2.46
CA ILE A 119 16.75 17.90 2.27
C ILE A 119 16.26 18.75 1.08
N PRO A 120 16.04 20.07 1.26
CA PRO A 120 15.56 20.96 0.20
C PRO A 120 16.68 21.31 -0.79
N LEU A 121 17.03 20.36 -1.66
CA LEU A 121 17.99 20.57 -2.75
C LEU A 121 17.36 21.42 -3.86
N LYS A 122 18.00 22.55 -4.22
CA LYS A 122 17.49 23.55 -5.19
C LYS A 122 17.18 22.96 -6.57
N ASN A 123 17.99 22.01 -7.02
CA ASN A 123 17.88 21.41 -8.36
C ASN A 123 16.90 20.24 -8.45
N LEU A 124 16.30 19.82 -7.32
CA LEU A 124 15.34 18.71 -7.27
C LEU A 124 13.91 19.22 -7.04
N PRO A 125 12.89 18.52 -7.56
CA PRO A 125 11.48 18.87 -7.35
C PRO A 125 11.11 19.09 -5.87
N GLY A 126 11.02 20.34 -5.43
CA GLY A 126 10.80 20.67 -4.01
C GLY A 126 9.34 20.57 -3.56
N ASN A 127 8.40 21.06 -4.37
CA ASN A 127 6.98 21.14 -4.00
C ASN A 127 6.35 19.76 -3.76
N GLY A 128 6.60 18.80 -4.66
CA GLY A 128 6.09 17.43 -4.53
C GLY A 128 6.61 16.74 -3.27
N ARG A 129 7.92 16.81 -3.02
CA ARG A 129 8.55 16.23 -1.81
C ARG A 129 7.99 16.83 -0.52
N ARG A 130 7.86 18.16 -0.44
CA ARG A 130 7.28 18.83 0.73
C ARG A 130 5.83 18.43 0.95
N ARG A 131 5.00 18.36 -0.10
CA ARG A 131 3.60 17.91 0.01
C ARG A 131 3.53 16.46 0.47
N PHE A 132 4.35 15.57 -0.10
CA PHE A 132 4.44 14.18 0.32
C PHE A 132 4.79 14.05 1.81
N LEU A 133 5.83 14.74 2.28
CA LEU A 133 6.23 14.71 3.69
C LEU A 133 5.16 15.31 4.62
N ALA A 134 4.49 16.38 4.20
CA ALA A 134 3.41 17.00 4.97
C ALA A 134 2.19 16.06 5.09
N THR A 135 1.79 15.41 4.00
CA THR A 135 0.71 14.42 3.99
C THR A 135 1.11 13.18 4.80
N LEU A 136 2.33 12.66 4.64
CA LEU A 136 2.84 11.54 5.43
C LEU A 136 2.83 11.86 6.92
N ARG A 137 3.38 13.01 7.33
CA ARG A 137 3.34 13.46 8.72
C ARG A 137 1.90 13.53 9.24
N ARG A 138 1.01 14.18 8.47
CA ARG A 138 -0.40 14.35 8.85
C ARG A 138 -1.07 13.01 9.08
N VAL A 139 -1.00 12.07 8.13
CA VAL A 139 -1.66 10.77 8.28
C VAL A 139 -1.03 9.92 9.41
N SER A 140 0.30 10.00 9.61
CA SER A 140 1.00 9.24 10.64
C SER A 140 0.68 9.69 12.08
N VAL A 141 0.57 11.00 12.33
CA VAL A 141 0.16 11.50 13.67
C VAL A 141 -1.35 11.45 13.87
N GLY A 142 -2.09 11.01 12.85
CA GLY A 142 -3.52 10.86 12.94
C GLY A 142 -4.35 12.10 12.56
N GLY A 143 -3.81 12.98 11.74
CA GLY A 143 -4.64 13.91 10.98
C GLY A 143 -5.29 13.22 9.78
N ILE A 144 -6.38 13.81 9.31
CA ILE A 144 -6.92 13.60 7.98
C ILE A 144 -7.51 14.93 7.53
N ALA A 145 -7.15 15.35 6.32
CA ALA A 145 -7.67 16.58 5.73
C ALA A 145 -9.21 16.52 5.62
N GLU A 146 -9.84 17.69 5.67
CA GLU A 146 -11.26 17.80 5.30
C GLU A 146 -11.43 17.54 3.80
N ALA A 147 -12.68 17.30 3.37
CA ALA A 147 -13.00 17.01 1.96
C ALA A 147 -12.44 18.09 1.01
N GLN A 148 -12.61 19.36 1.37
CA GLN A 148 -12.12 20.52 0.61
C GLN A 148 -10.58 20.64 0.57
N ASP A 149 -9.87 20.07 1.54
CA ASP A 149 -8.43 20.28 1.76
C ASP A 149 -7.54 19.17 1.14
N GLY A 150 -8.14 18.23 0.42
CA GLY A 150 -7.45 17.14 -0.25
C GLY A 150 -7.46 15.82 0.52
N LYS A 151 -8.57 15.51 1.21
CA LYS A 151 -8.83 14.22 1.88
C LYS A 151 -8.52 13.00 1.00
N PHE A 152 -8.85 13.06 -0.29
CA PHE A 152 -8.55 11.98 -1.24
C PHE A 152 -7.05 11.64 -1.29
N GLY A 153 -6.17 12.64 -1.30
CA GLY A 153 -4.72 12.44 -1.28
C GLY A 153 -4.21 11.79 0.02
N ASP A 154 -4.83 12.12 1.16
CA ASP A 154 -4.51 11.49 2.45
C ASP A 154 -4.93 10.02 2.49
N ILE A 155 -6.13 9.72 2.00
CA ILE A 155 -6.65 8.35 1.88
C ILE A 155 -5.75 7.54 0.94
N LEU A 156 -5.41 8.09 -0.22
CA LEU A 156 -4.57 7.44 -1.22
C LEU A 156 -3.19 7.09 -0.63
N LEU A 157 -2.53 8.04 0.04
CA LEU A 157 -1.23 7.79 0.68
C LEU A 157 -1.34 6.74 1.79
N ALA A 158 -2.34 6.86 2.66
CA ALA A 158 -2.51 5.93 3.78
C ALA A 158 -2.82 4.51 3.30
N ASP A 159 -3.59 4.35 2.21
CA ASP A 159 -3.82 3.05 1.58
C ASP A 159 -2.58 2.50 0.90
N VAL A 160 -1.75 3.34 0.29
CA VAL A 160 -0.43 2.94 -0.20
C VAL A 160 0.42 2.42 0.96
N LEU A 161 0.47 3.11 2.10
CA LEU A 161 1.25 2.66 3.27
C LEU A 161 0.86 1.26 3.76
N THR A 162 -0.41 0.83 3.63
CA THR A 162 -0.84 -0.52 4.01
C THR A 162 -0.12 -1.62 3.22
N SER A 163 0.12 -1.37 1.93
CA SER A 163 0.86 -2.27 1.05
C SER A 163 2.37 -2.28 1.34
N TYR A 164 2.88 -1.24 2.03
CA TYR A 164 4.29 -1.09 2.42
C TYR A 164 4.55 -1.52 3.88
N ALA A 165 3.56 -2.07 4.59
CA ALA A 165 3.70 -2.47 5.99
C ALA A 165 4.93 -3.37 6.25
N LYS A 166 5.18 -4.34 5.36
CA LYS A 166 6.35 -5.22 5.46
C LYS A 166 7.67 -4.49 5.18
N VAL A 167 7.69 -3.58 4.20
CA VAL A 167 8.86 -2.75 3.90
C VAL A 167 9.22 -1.87 5.11
N CYS A 168 8.22 -1.31 5.82
CA CYS A 168 8.42 -0.60 7.08
C CYS A 168 9.03 -1.49 8.16
N GLY A 169 8.58 -2.74 8.26
CA GLY A 169 9.20 -3.74 9.13
C GLY A 169 10.67 -4.01 8.76
N ASP A 170 10.99 -4.10 7.47
CA ASP A 170 12.36 -4.36 7.01
C ASP A 170 13.30 -3.18 7.19
N VAL A 171 12.80 -1.94 7.10
CA VAL A 171 13.55 -0.75 7.51
C VAL A 171 14.00 -0.90 8.96
N PHE A 172 13.09 -1.32 9.85
CA PHE A 172 13.45 -1.54 11.25
C PHE A 172 14.41 -2.71 11.44
N VAL A 173 14.18 -3.85 10.78
CA VAL A 173 15.09 -5.01 10.86
C VAL A 173 16.50 -4.61 10.39
N THR A 174 16.60 -3.88 9.28
CA THR A 174 17.85 -3.35 8.73
C THR A 174 18.58 -2.48 9.76
N ILE A 175 17.90 -1.51 10.36
CA ILE A 175 18.46 -0.61 11.37
C ILE A 175 18.87 -1.38 12.63
N CYS A 176 18.00 -2.27 13.10
CA CYS A 176 18.23 -3.04 14.31
C CYS A 176 19.46 -3.95 14.18
N MET A 177 19.61 -4.65 13.05
CA MET A 177 20.76 -5.52 12.80
C MET A 177 22.05 -4.71 12.69
N PHE A 178 22.02 -3.56 12.01
CA PHE A 178 23.20 -2.69 11.86
C PHE A 178 23.76 -2.20 13.21
N PHE A 179 22.87 -1.87 14.15
CA PHE A 179 23.26 -1.37 15.48
C PHE A 179 23.40 -2.46 16.55
N SER A 180 23.14 -3.72 16.21
CA SER A 180 23.31 -4.83 17.15
C SER A 180 24.80 -5.18 17.32
N PRO A 181 25.29 -5.44 18.53
CA PRO A 181 26.69 -5.85 18.75
C PRO A 181 27.03 -7.10 17.93
N GLY A 182 28.01 -7.01 17.03
CA GLY A 182 28.39 -8.11 16.13
C GLY A 182 27.37 -8.43 15.03
N GLY A 183 26.33 -7.61 14.86
CA GLY A 183 25.35 -7.73 13.80
C GLY A 183 25.78 -6.99 12.53
N SER A 184 25.12 -7.32 11.42
CA SER A 184 25.32 -6.64 10.13
C SER A 184 24.00 -6.54 9.39
N SER A 185 23.75 -5.41 8.73
CA SER A 185 22.51 -5.17 7.98
C SER A 185 22.39 -5.98 6.68
N THR A 186 23.49 -6.57 6.22
CA THR A 186 23.58 -7.41 5.02
C THR A 186 23.62 -8.91 5.35
N ASP A 187 23.66 -9.27 6.63
CA ASP A 187 23.51 -10.65 7.08
C ASP A 187 22.07 -11.16 6.88
N ARG A 188 21.82 -12.44 7.14
CA ARG A 188 20.49 -13.05 7.05
C ARG A 188 19.49 -12.26 7.90
N PRO A 189 18.38 -11.74 7.32
CA PRO A 189 17.43 -10.90 8.04
C PRO A 189 16.90 -11.54 9.33
N ASN A 190 17.26 -10.96 10.48
CA ASN A 190 16.75 -11.37 11.78
C ASN A 190 15.43 -10.64 12.09
N ARG A 191 14.31 -11.30 11.77
CA ARG A 191 12.94 -10.77 12.00
C ARG A 191 12.53 -10.73 13.48
N ASN A 192 13.39 -11.21 14.38
CA ASN A 192 13.25 -11.09 15.83
C ASN A 192 14.20 -10.04 16.42
N CYS A 193 14.96 -9.31 15.60
CA CYS A 193 15.80 -8.22 16.06
C CYS A 193 14.93 -7.17 16.77
N GLY A 194 15.31 -6.74 17.97
CA GLY A 194 14.49 -5.84 18.80
C GLY A 194 13.32 -6.53 19.52
N GLY A 195 13.23 -7.86 19.45
CA GLY A 195 12.23 -8.68 20.11
C GLY A 195 11.05 -9.06 19.21
N ILE A 196 10.26 -10.03 19.68
CA ILE A 196 9.17 -10.66 18.91
C ILE A 196 7.98 -9.73 18.62
N VAL A 197 7.88 -8.59 19.32
CA VAL A 197 6.70 -7.72 19.30
C VAL A 197 6.88 -6.51 18.38
N ILE A 198 8.09 -5.96 18.26
CA ILE A 198 8.29 -4.66 17.59
C ILE A 198 7.97 -4.74 16.09
N VAL A 199 8.49 -5.74 15.38
CA VAL A 199 8.24 -5.87 13.93
C VAL A 199 6.74 -6.03 13.63
N PRO A 200 5.98 -6.93 14.29
CA PRO A 200 4.52 -6.98 14.14
C PRO A 200 3.80 -5.66 14.43
N LEU A 201 4.21 -4.92 15.47
CA LEU A 201 3.61 -3.62 15.80
C LEU A 201 3.85 -2.61 14.68
N LEU A 202 5.07 -2.52 14.15
CA LEU A 202 5.39 -1.64 13.03
C LEU A 202 4.60 -2.00 11.76
N MET A 203 4.43 -3.30 11.49
CA MET A 203 3.58 -3.78 10.40
C MET A 203 2.10 -3.45 10.62
N ALA A 204 1.63 -3.30 11.86
CA ALA A 204 0.27 -2.90 12.18
C ALA A 204 0.02 -1.39 11.98
N VAL A 205 1.06 -0.55 12.06
CA VAL A 205 0.94 0.92 12.04
C VAL A 205 0.11 1.44 10.84
N PRO A 206 0.33 1.01 9.59
CA PRO A 206 -0.49 1.50 8.46
C PRO A 206 -1.99 1.17 8.61
N SER A 207 -2.33 -0.02 9.10
CA SER A 207 -3.72 -0.41 9.35
C SER A 207 -4.32 0.38 10.52
N ILE A 208 -3.54 0.69 11.55
CA ILE A 208 -3.96 1.56 12.67
C ILE A 208 -4.25 2.97 12.16
N ILE A 209 -3.39 3.53 11.30
CA ILE A 209 -3.61 4.85 10.68
C ILE A 209 -4.96 4.86 9.96
N ARG A 210 -5.23 3.89 9.09
CA ARG A 210 -6.48 3.82 8.33
C ARG A 210 -7.70 3.57 9.23
N PHE A 211 -7.59 2.66 10.21
CA PHE A 211 -8.63 2.44 11.21
C PHE A 211 -9.00 3.77 11.91
N ARG A 212 -7.99 4.49 12.41
CA ARG A 212 -8.20 5.75 13.12
C ARG A 212 -8.79 6.83 12.22
N GLN A 213 -8.34 6.93 10.98
CA GLN A 213 -8.92 7.85 9.98
C GLN A 213 -10.41 7.55 9.73
N CYS A 214 -10.76 6.28 9.57
CA CYS A 214 -12.16 5.87 9.35
C CYS A 214 -13.04 6.18 10.56
N ILE A 215 -12.52 5.99 11.79
CA ILE A 215 -13.25 6.36 13.02
C ILE A 215 -13.43 7.88 13.13
N ILE A 216 -12.41 8.69 12.78
CA ILE A 216 -12.54 10.15 12.76
C ILE A 216 -13.63 10.59 11.78
N GLU A 217 -13.64 10.05 10.56
CA GLU A 217 -14.66 10.38 9.57
C GLU A 217 -16.07 9.98 10.04
N TYR A 218 -16.22 8.80 10.63
CA TYR A 218 -17.49 8.39 11.24
C TYR A 218 -17.96 9.40 12.30
N LEU A 219 -17.06 9.80 13.20
CA LEU A 219 -17.39 10.78 14.24
C LEU A 219 -17.68 12.17 13.65
N ARG A 220 -17.01 12.58 12.57
CA ARG A 220 -17.31 13.82 11.84
C ARG A 220 -18.74 13.82 11.28
N VAL A 221 -19.12 12.75 10.57
CA VAL A 221 -20.48 12.60 10.03
C VAL A 221 -21.52 12.59 11.16
N ARG A 222 -21.27 11.82 12.23
CA ARG A 222 -22.19 11.71 13.37
C ARG A 222 -22.39 13.03 14.12
N ASN A 223 -21.36 13.88 14.16
CA ASN A 223 -21.41 15.16 14.86
C ASN A 223 -21.88 16.32 13.95
N ALA A 224 -21.92 16.13 12.63
CA ALA A 224 -22.43 17.11 11.69
C ALA A 224 -23.97 17.11 11.69
N PRO A 225 -24.62 18.23 11.31
CA PRO A 225 -26.06 18.24 11.06
C PRO A 225 -26.42 17.16 10.03
N TYR A 226 -27.44 16.36 10.32
CA TYR A 226 -27.86 15.29 9.42
C TYR A 226 -28.18 15.85 8.04
N ARG A 227 -27.52 15.30 7.02
CA ARG A 227 -27.85 15.50 5.61
C ARG A 227 -28.14 14.14 5.03
N GLU A 228 -29.28 14.01 4.36
CA GLU A 228 -29.70 12.75 3.74
C GLU A 228 -28.62 12.18 2.80
N SER A 229 -27.97 13.06 2.04
CA SER A 229 -26.84 12.73 1.15
C SER A 229 -25.61 12.12 1.84
N SER A 230 -25.42 12.38 3.13
CA SER A 230 -24.24 11.92 3.88
C SER A 230 -24.54 10.67 4.72
N GLY A 231 -25.82 10.28 4.83
CA GLY A 231 -26.25 9.16 5.66
C GLY A 231 -25.86 9.29 7.14
N TRP A 232 -25.84 8.16 7.85
CA TRP A 232 -25.42 8.11 9.26
C TRP A 232 -23.92 7.78 9.42
N GLY A 233 -23.20 7.61 8.30
CA GLY A 233 -21.76 7.34 8.27
C GLY A 233 -21.39 5.86 8.42
N GLY A 234 -22.35 4.94 8.23
CA GLY A 234 -22.13 3.50 8.39
C GLY A 234 -21.00 2.95 7.53
N GLN A 235 -20.81 3.51 6.33
CA GLN A 235 -19.71 3.15 5.45
C GLN A 235 -18.32 3.43 6.07
N HIS A 236 -18.15 4.50 6.85
CA HIS A 236 -16.88 4.75 7.54
C HIS A 236 -16.56 3.70 8.59
N LEU A 237 -17.58 3.26 9.34
CA LEU A 237 -17.43 2.18 10.32
C LEU A 237 -17.13 0.83 9.64
N ALA A 238 -17.79 0.54 8.52
CA ALA A 238 -17.48 -0.63 7.71
C ALA A 238 -16.02 -0.60 7.23
N ASN A 239 -15.52 0.57 6.78
CA ASN A 239 -14.12 0.72 6.38
C ASN A 239 -13.16 0.54 7.57
N ALA A 240 -13.51 1.06 8.75
CA ALA A 240 -12.75 0.83 9.98
C ALA A 240 -12.66 -0.67 10.29
N LEU A 241 -13.79 -1.38 10.21
CA LEU A 241 -13.84 -2.83 10.41
C LEU A 241 -12.95 -3.57 9.39
N LYS A 242 -12.94 -3.14 8.13
CA LYS A 242 -12.02 -3.69 7.11
C LYS A 242 -10.57 -3.63 7.58
N TYR A 243 -10.07 -2.46 8.00
CA TYR A 243 -8.67 -2.34 8.44
C TYR A 243 -8.40 -3.06 9.78
N SER A 244 -9.40 -3.18 10.66
CA SER A 244 -9.21 -3.93 11.90
C SER A 244 -9.04 -5.43 11.68
N THR A 245 -9.54 -6.00 10.57
CA THR A 245 -9.32 -7.41 10.23
C THR A 245 -7.84 -7.78 10.00
N ALA A 246 -6.94 -6.80 9.81
CA ALA A 246 -5.51 -7.05 9.72
C ALA A 246 -4.88 -7.41 11.08
N PHE A 247 -5.45 -6.94 12.21
CA PHE A 247 -4.84 -7.17 13.54
C PHE A 247 -4.88 -8.65 13.97
N PRO A 248 -6.00 -9.38 13.82
CA PRO A 248 -6.01 -10.82 14.09
C PRO A 248 -4.97 -11.60 13.28
N VAL A 249 -4.72 -11.22 12.01
CA VAL A 249 -3.68 -11.85 11.17
C VAL A 249 -2.29 -11.65 11.77
N LEU A 250 -1.96 -10.42 12.16
CA LEU A 250 -0.66 -10.08 12.74
C LEU A 250 -0.45 -10.71 14.12
N ILE A 251 -1.47 -10.69 14.97
CA ILE A 251 -1.44 -11.27 16.32
C ILE A 251 -1.23 -12.79 16.22
N THR A 252 -2.06 -13.48 15.44
CA THR A 252 -1.97 -14.94 15.30
C THR A 252 -0.64 -15.36 14.65
N SER A 253 -0.16 -14.63 13.64
CA SER A 253 1.17 -14.84 13.04
C SER A 253 2.31 -14.69 14.06
N SER A 254 2.25 -13.66 14.91
CA SER A 254 3.24 -13.45 15.98
C SER A 254 3.20 -14.58 17.01
N MET A 255 2.01 -14.95 17.47
CA MET A 255 1.82 -16.05 18.43
C MET A 255 2.31 -17.40 17.88
N GLN A 256 2.08 -17.67 16.60
CA GLN A 256 2.58 -18.89 15.97
C GLN A 256 4.12 -18.92 15.93
N ARG A 257 4.78 -17.81 15.58
CA ARG A 257 6.25 -17.73 15.63
C ARG A 257 6.79 -17.98 17.04
N SER A 258 6.13 -17.42 18.06
CA SER A 258 6.48 -17.68 19.47
C SER A 258 6.27 -19.14 19.87
N ALA A 259 5.18 -19.77 19.42
CA ALA A 259 4.90 -21.18 19.68
C ALA A 259 5.92 -22.10 18.99
N GLU A 260 6.29 -21.81 17.75
CA GLU A 260 7.34 -22.53 17.02
C GLU A 260 8.70 -22.40 17.70
N ALA A 261 9.08 -21.19 18.14
CA ALA A 261 10.31 -20.96 18.90
C ALA A 261 10.33 -21.73 20.24
N ALA A 262 9.16 -21.94 20.85
CA ALA A 262 9.01 -22.75 22.07
C ALA A 262 8.88 -24.26 21.79
N GLY A 263 8.86 -24.70 20.52
CA GLY A 263 8.67 -26.11 20.15
C GLY A 263 7.26 -26.64 20.41
N THR A 264 6.26 -25.77 20.58
CA THR A 264 4.89 -26.15 20.94
C THR A 264 4.00 -26.24 19.69
N PRO A 265 3.45 -27.41 19.33
CA PRO A 265 2.49 -27.53 18.24
C PRO A 265 1.21 -26.73 18.54
N ALA A 266 0.84 -25.81 17.66
CA ALA A 266 -0.34 -24.95 17.84
C ALA A 266 -1.30 -25.01 16.63
N PRO A 267 -1.93 -26.17 16.33
CA PRO A 267 -2.81 -26.32 15.18
C PRO A 267 -4.06 -25.42 15.26
N GLY A 268 -4.54 -25.12 16.47
CA GLY A 268 -5.63 -24.16 16.70
C GLY A 268 -5.25 -22.74 16.27
N LEU A 269 -4.02 -22.29 16.57
CA LEU A 269 -3.52 -20.97 16.14
C LEU A 269 -3.38 -20.90 14.61
N TYR A 270 -2.92 -21.97 13.97
CA TYR A 270 -2.85 -22.03 12.50
C TYR A 270 -4.24 -21.90 11.85
N ARG A 271 -5.26 -22.60 12.38
CA ARG A 271 -6.64 -22.48 11.90
C ARG A 271 -7.21 -21.07 12.11
N ALA A 272 -6.94 -20.47 13.27
CA ALA A 272 -7.36 -19.10 13.58
C ALA A 272 -6.68 -18.08 12.64
N TRP A 273 -5.38 -18.26 12.37
CA TRP A 273 -4.64 -17.45 11.40
C TRP A 273 -5.23 -17.59 9.99
N LEU A 274 -5.50 -18.82 9.54
CA LEU A 274 -6.08 -19.06 8.20
C LEU A 274 -7.46 -18.41 8.05
N LEU A 275 -8.29 -18.48 9.09
CA LEU A 275 -9.59 -17.79 9.12
C LEU A 275 -9.40 -16.27 9.07
N ALA A 276 -8.51 -15.71 9.89
CA ALA A 276 -8.22 -14.28 9.91
C ALA A 276 -7.73 -13.78 8.54
N VAL A 277 -6.81 -14.53 7.91
CA VAL A 277 -6.30 -14.27 6.56
C VAL A 277 -7.42 -14.27 5.53
N THR A 278 -8.29 -15.27 5.58
CA THR A 278 -9.41 -15.42 4.64
C THR A 278 -10.40 -14.26 4.79
N VAL A 279 -10.79 -13.92 6.02
CA VAL A 279 -11.69 -12.80 6.32
C VAL A 279 -11.08 -11.48 5.87
N ASN A 280 -9.81 -11.21 6.22
CA ASN A 280 -9.12 -9.99 5.83
C ASN A 280 -9.01 -9.85 4.30
N SER A 281 -8.62 -10.92 3.61
CA SER A 281 -8.44 -10.93 2.16
C SER A 281 -9.76 -10.74 1.43
N LEU A 282 -10.81 -11.48 1.80
CA LEU A 282 -12.12 -11.41 1.14
C LEU A 282 -12.85 -10.10 1.43
N TYR A 283 -12.82 -9.60 2.66
CA TYR A 283 -13.45 -8.31 2.97
C TYR A 283 -12.74 -7.18 2.24
N SER A 284 -11.41 -7.18 2.25
CA SER A 284 -10.65 -6.13 1.56
C SER A 284 -10.77 -6.23 0.03
N PHE A 285 -10.94 -7.42 -0.54
CA PHE A 285 -11.26 -7.62 -1.96
C PHE A 285 -12.66 -7.09 -2.31
N TYR A 286 -13.67 -7.44 -1.51
CA TYR A 286 -15.02 -6.90 -1.66
C TYR A 286 -14.99 -5.37 -1.64
N TRP A 287 -14.23 -4.78 -0.72
CA TRP A 287 -14.09 -3.33 -0.61
C TRP A 287 -13.46 -2.70 -1.85
N ASP A 288 -12.38 -3.28 -2.38
CA ASP A 288 -11.73 -2.76 -3.58
C ASP A 288 -12.68 -2.74 -4.77
N VAL A 289 -13.39 -3.86 -4.99
CA VAL A 289 -14.33 -4.00 -6.12
C VAL A 289 -15.53 -3.06 -5.96
N THR A 290 -16.18 -3.05 -4.80
CA THR A 290 -17.48 -2.38 -4.64
C THR A 290 -17.37 -0.93 -4.22
N LYS A 291 -16.43 -0.58 -3.33
CA LYS A 291 -16.38 0.76 -2.72
C LYS A 291 -15.32 1.63 -3.37
N ASP A 292 -14.12 1.08 -3.58
CA ASP A 292 -13.00 1.84 -4.14
C ASP A 292 -13.10 1.98 -5.66
N TRP A 293 -13.50 0.91 -6.36
CA TRP A 293 -13.72 0.92 -7.81
C TRP A 293 -15.18 1.09 -8.20
N ASP A 294 -16.12 1.11 -7.25
CA ASP A 294 -17.53 1.41 -7.54
C ASP A 294 -18.13 0.47 -8.59
N LEU A 295 -17.73 -0.80 -8.58
CA LEU A 295 -18.20 -1.80 -9.53
C LEU A 295 -19.39 -2.56 -8.95
N THR A 296 -20.30 -2.96 -9.84
CA THR A 296 -21.60 -3.53 -9.49
C THR A 296 -21.57 -5.05 -9.31
N LEU A 297 -20.39 -5.69 -9.31
CA LEU A 297 -20.22 -7.15 -9.29
C LEU A 297 -20.97 -7.84 -8.15
N PHE A 298 -20.99 -7.23 -6.96
CA PHE A 298 -21.63 -7.79 -5.76
C PHE A 298 -22.94 -7.08 -5.37
N GLU A 299 -23.49 -6.22 -6.23
CA GLU A 299 -24.77 -5.58 -5.95
C GLU A 299 -25.95 -6.56 -6.06
N PRO A 300 -26.99 -6.44 -5.20
CA PRO A 300 -28.17 -7.30 -5.25
C PRO A 300 -28.86 -7.29 -6.62
N SER A 301 -29.34 -8.47 -7.05
CA SER A 301 -29.93 -8.67 -8.39
C SER A 301 -31.13 -7.75 -8.68
N LYS A 302 -31.95 -7.41 -7.68
CA LYS A 302 -33.12 -6.52 -7.85
C LYS A 302 -32.72 -5.09 -8.22
N ARG A 303 -31.66 -4.55 -7.60
CA ARG A 303 -31.11 -3.22 -7.94
C ARG A 303 -30.40 -3.27 -9.30
N ARG A 304 -29.75 -4.39 -9.62
CA ARG A 304 -29.15 -4.65 -10.93
C ARG A 304 -30.20 -4.75 -12.04
N GLU A 305 -31.39 -5.26 -11.74
CA GLU A 305 -32.52 -5.33 -12.67
C GLU A 305 -33.17 -3.95 -12.86
N GLY A 306 -33.36 -3.17 -11.78
CA GLY A 306 -33.80 -1.77 -11.84
C GLY A 306 -32.85 -0.85 -12.61
N LEU A 307 -31.52 -1.03 -12.46
CA LEU A 307 -30.52 -0.35 -13.28
C LEU A 307 -30.60 -0.82 -14.76
N ARG A 308 -30.91 -2.08 -15.04
CA ARG A 308 -31.04 -2.59 -16.42
C ARG A 308 -32.33 -2.15 -17.11
N THR A 309 -33.41 -1.94 -16.37
CA THR A 309 -34.69 -1.48 -16.91
C THR A 309 -34.69 0.03 -17.18
N THR A 310 -33.98 0.82 -16.39
CA THR A 310 -33.80 2.27 -16.62
C THR A 310 -32.64 2.59 -17.57
N ALA A 311 -31.51 1.89 -17.48
CA ALA A 311 -30.38 2.00 -18.41
C ALA A 311 -30.51 0.99 -19.56
N SER A 312 -31.44 1.26 -20.47
CA SER A 312 -31.59 0.52 -21.72
C SER A 312 -30.49 0.90 -22.73
N VAL A 313 -29.22 0.49 -22.51
CA VAL A 313 -28.19 0.10 -23.52
C VAL A 313 -26.99 -0.54 -22.81
N GLY A 314 -26.85 -1.87 -22.93
CA GLY A 314 -25.61 -2.67 -22.95
C GLY A 314 -24.30 -2.19 -22.31
N TYR A 315 -24.23 -2.05 -20.98
CA TYR A 315 -22.93 -1.99 -20.27
C TYR A 315 -22.51 -3.37 -19.70
N PRO A 316 -21.19 -3.65 -19.54
CA PRO A 316 -20.70 -4.97 -19.19
C PRO A 316 -21.11 -5.45 -17.79
N TRP A 317 -21.37 -6.75 -17.63
CA TRP A 317 -21.90 -7.33 -16.39
C TRP A 317 -20.97 -7.10 -15.18
N GLY A 318 -21.52 -6.57 -14.08
CA GLY A 318 -20.76 -6.35 -12.85
C GLY A 318 -19.77 -5.18 -12.91
N LEU A 319 -19.77 -4.39 -14.00
CA LEU A 319 -19.07 -3.11 -14.09
C LEU A 319 -20.07 -1.96 -13.92
N ARG A 320 -19.55 -0.76 -13.67
CA ARG A 320 -20.35 0.48 -13.66
C ARG A 320 -20.59 0.98 -15.09
N GLU A 321 -21.59 1.84 -15.24
CA GLU A 321 -21.99 2.41 -16.54
C GLU A 321 -20.87 3.24 -17.18
N LYS A 322 -20.24 4.13 -16.39
CA LYS A 322 -19.21 5.05 -16.88
C LYS A 322 -17.80 4.49 -16.66
N LEU A 323 -17.14 4.11 -17.74
CA LEU A 323 -15.74 3.67 -17.78
C LEU A 323 -14.88 4.66 -18.59
N VAL A 324 -13.88 5.25 -17.96
CA VAL A 324 -12.88 6.11 -18.63
C VAL A 324 -11.89 5.27 -19.40
N PHE A 325 -11.41 4.16 -18.80
CA PHE A 325 -10.64 3.17 -19.55
C PHE A 325 -11.64 2.37 -20.40
N ARG A 326 -11.75 2.67 -21.70
CA ARG A 326 -12.79 2.10 -22.59
C ARG A 326 -12.62 0.61 -22.93
N LEU A 327 -12.00 -0.17 -22.05
CA LEU A 327 -11.65 -1.57 -22.25
C LEU A 327 -12.23 -2.41 -21.09
N PRO A 328 -13.46 -2.95 -21.21
CA PRO A 328 -14.09 -3.73 -20.14
C PRO A 328 -13.24 -4.92 -19.63
N ASN A 329 -12.56 -5.61 -20.55
CA ASN A 329 -11.68 -6.73 -20.21
C ASN A 329 -10.53 -6.35 -19.28
N LEU A 330 -10.10 -5.08 -19.30
CA LEU A 330 -9.09 -4.57 -18.38
C LEU A 330 -9.61 -4.59 -16.94
N TYR A 331 -10.87 -4.23 -16.70
CA TYR A 331 -11.46 -4.23 -15.35
C TYR A 331 -11.57 -5.65 -14.80
N TYR A 332 -12.03 -6.60 -15.61
CA TYR A 332 -12.09 -8.01 -15.18
C TYR A 332 -10.70 -8.58 -14.90
N ALA A 333 -9.70 -8.27 -15.74
CA ALA A 333 -8.33 -8.66 -15.49
C ALA A 333 -7.81 -8.09 -14.16
N VAL A 334 -8.15 -6.84 -13.84
CA VAL A 334 -7.75 -6.19 -12.58
C VAL A 334 -8.48 -6.74 -11.37
N ILE A 335 -9.76 -7.09 -11.49
CA ILE A 335 -10.50 -7.81 -10.44
C ILE A 335 -9.82 -9.15 -10.12
N VAL A 336 -9.49 -9.94 -11.15
CA VAL A 336 -8.83 -11.24 -10.97
C VAL A 336 -7.42 -11.07 -10.40
N LEU A 337 -6.64 -10.11 -10.92
CA LEU A 337 -5.31 -9.78 -10.42
C LEU A 337 -5.35 -9.42 -8.94
N ASP A 338 -6.29 -8.56 -8.53
CA ASP A 338 -6.41 -8.13 -7.14
C ASP A 338 -6.79 -9.29 -6.22
N LEU A 339 -7.73 -10.14 -6.61
CA LEU A 339 -8.10 -11.32 -5.84
C LEU A 339 -6.87 -12.23 -5.62
N LEU A 340 -6.15 -12.58 -6.68
CA LEU A 340 -4.98 -13.46 -6.61
C LEU A 340 -3.86 -12.85 -5.76
N LEU A 341 -3.55 -11.56 -5.97
CA LEU A 341 -2.47 -10.88 -5.26
C LEU A 341 -2.82 -10.59 -3.79
N ARG A 342 -4.09 -10.43 -3.43
CA ARG A 342 -4.50 -10.25 -2.02
C ARG A 342 -4.19 -11.46 -1.16
N PHE A 343 -4.39 -12.67 -1.65
CA PHE A 343 -3.99 -13.88 -0.92
C PHE A 343 -2.47 -13.97 -0.74
N THR A 344 -1.69 -13.30 -1.59
CA THR A 344 -0.23 -13.26 -1.43
C THR A 344 0.24 -12.37 -0.27
N TRP A 345 -0.51 -11.31 0.08
CA TRP A 345 -0.18 -10.47 1.24
C TRP A 345 -0.10 -11.30 2.53
N SER A 346 -1.07 -12.19 2.75
CA SER A 346 -1.12 -13.04 3.94
C SER A 346 -0.03 -14.11 3.96
N MET A 347 0.43 -14.60 2.80
CA MET A 347 1.53 -15.57 2.75
C MET A 347 2.82 -15.01 3.38
N LYS A 348 3.08 -13.69 3.31
CA LYS A 348 4.24 -13.05 3.96
C LYS A 348 4.30 -13.23 5.47
N LEU A 349 3.15 -13.48 6.09
CA LEU A 349 2.97 -13.60 7.54
C LEU A 349 2.92 -15.05 8.00
N SER A 350 2.97 -16.02 7.08
CA SER A 350 2.95 -17.44 7.42
C SER A 350 4.30 -17.83 8.06
N PRO A 351 4.31 -18.35 9.30
CA PRO A 351 5.52 -18.89 9.92
C PRO A 351 6.07 -20.10 9.15
N HIS A 352 5.17 -20.86 8.52
CA HIS A 352 5.55 -21.98 7.68
C HIS A 352 6.19 -21.55 6.35
N LEU A 353 6.03 -20.28 5.95
CA LEU A 353 6.79 -19.77 4.82
C LEU A 353 8.28 -19.82 5.13
N ASP A 354 8.76 -19.56 6.36
CA ASP A 354 10.19 -19.62 6.70
C ASP A 354 10.82 -21.01 6.43
N ARG A 355 10.03 -22.10 6.40
CA ARG A 355 10.49 -23.46 6.02
C ARG A 355 10.55 -23.69 4.51
N PHE A 356 9.69 -23.04 3.72
CA PHE A 356 9.73 -23.03 2.25
C PHE A 356 10.58 -21.87 1.68
N SER A 357 10.88 -20.87 2.51
CA SER A 357 11.52 -19.59 2.23
C SER A 357 12.99 -19.59 2.65
N SER A 358 13.70 -20.71 2.47
CA SER A 358 15.16 -20.66 2.30
C SER A 358 15.60 -19.77 1.11
N TRP A 359 14.65 -19.19 0.37
CA TRP A 359 14.82 -18.26 -0.72
C TRP A 359 14.23 -16.89 -0.34
N GLU A 360 15.03 -16.01 0.28
CA GLU A 360 14.68 -14.60 0.57
C GLU A 360 14.15 -13.83 -0.65
N SER A 361 14.44 -14.30 -1.87
CA SER A 361 13.85 -13.83 -3.12
C SER A 361 12.34 -13.99 -3.20
N GLY A 362 11.78 -15.05 -2.61
CA GLY A 362 10.33 -15.27 -2.56
C GLY A 362 9.62 -14.18 -1.77
N ILE A 363 10.12 -13.86 -0.57
CA ILE A 363 9.57 -12.77 0.27
C ILE A 363 9.62 -11.44 -0.49
N PHE A 364 10.75 -11.14 -1.14
CA PHE A 364 10.90 -9.94 -1.95
C PHE A 364 9.92 -9.89 -3.14
N ILE A 365 9.71 -11.00 -3.85
CA ILE A 365 8.73 -11.06 -4.95
C ILE A 365 7.33 -10.77 -4.44
N ILE A 366 6.93 -11.34 -3.30
CA ILE A 366 5.59 -11.09 -2.73
C ILE A 366 5.48 -9.62 -2.26
N GLU A 367 6.55 -9.01 -1.73
CA GLU A 367 6.61 -7.58 -1.45
C GLU A 367 6.41 -6.73 -2.69
N PHE A 368 7.16 -7.01 -3.75
CA PHE A 368 7.05 -6.36 -5.04
C PHE A 368 5.65 -6.48 -5.63
N LEU A 369 5.06 -7.69 -5.61
CA LEU A 369 3.72 -7.94 -6.16
C LEU A 369 2.63 -7.20 -5.40
N GLU A 370 2.74 -7.06 -4.07
CA GLU A 370 1.79 -6.26 -3.29
C GLU A 370 1.88 -4.77 -3.63
N VAL A 371 3.10 -4.26 -3.84
CA VAL A 371 3.30 -2.88 -4.30
C VAL A 371 2.75 -2.68 -5.71
N PHE A 372 2.97 -3.65 -6.60
CA PHE A 372 2.43 -3.65 -7.96
C PHE A 372 0.91 -3.68 -7.97
N ARG A 373 0.28 -4.53 -7.14
CA ARG A 373 -1.19 -4.58 -6.97
C ARG A 373 -1.74 -3.21 -6.60
N ARG A 374 -1.14 -2.56 -5.59
CA ARG A 374 -1.54 -1.21 -5.17
C ARG A 374 -1.32 -0.17 -6.25
N TRP A 375 -0.23 -0.27 -7.01
CA TRP A 375 0.03 0.60 -8.16
C TRP A 375 -1.08 0.51 -9.21
N VAL A 376 -1.55 -0.70 -9.54
CA VAL A 376 -2.72 -0.91 -10.43
C VAL A 376 -3.98 -0.32 -9.80
N TRP A 377 -4.24 -0.59 -8.52
CA TRP A 377 -5.43 -0.10 -7.80
C TRP A 377 -5.56 1.43 -7.84
N ILE A 378 -4.45 2.19 -7.83
CA ILE A 378 -4.48 3.67 -7.88
C ILE A 378 -5.16 4.18 -9.16
N PHE A 379 -4.94 3.53 -10.32
CA PHE A 379 -5.58 3.95 -11.57
C PHE A 379 -7.10 3.93 -11.45
N PHE A 380 -7.66 2.80 -11.00
CA PHE A 380 -9.10 2.59 -10.90
C PHE A 380 -9.72 3.37 -9.76
N ARG A 381 -9.02 3.48 -8.61
CA ARG A 381 -9.50 4.32 -7.50
C ARG A 381 -9.59 5.79 -7.90
N THR A 382 -8.58 6.29 -8.60
CA THR A 382 -8.53 7.70 -9.04
C THR A 382 -9.54 7.97 -10.15
N GLU A 383 -9.74 7.01 -11.05
CA GLU A 383 -10.78 7.07 -12.06
C GLU A 383 -12.19 7.15 -11.43
N THR A 384 -12.48 6.29 -10.45
CA THR A 384 -13.74 6.33 -9.70
C THR A 384 -13.93 7.70 -9.04
N GLU A 385 -12.92 8.22 -8.36
CA GLU A 385 -13.00 9.54 -7.72
C GLU A 385 -13.27 10.64 -8.76
N TRP A 386 -12.57 10.61 -9.89
CA TRP A 386 -12.76 11.54 -10.99
C TRP A 386 -14.20 11.55 -11.51
N ILE A 387 -14.78 10.37 -11.69
CA ILE A 387 -16.18 10.22 -12.12
C ILE A 387 -17.12 10.83 -11.08
N ARG A 388 -16.95 10.51 -9.80
CA ARG A 388 -17.80 11.04 -8.71
C ARG A 388 -17.75 12.57 -8.65
N THR A 389 -16.55 13.17 -8.70
CA THR A 389 -16.39 14.62 -8.67
C THR A 389 -16.93 15.32 -9.93
N THR A 390 -16.82 14.71 -11.11
CA THR A 390 -17.21 15.36 -12.38
C THR A 390 -18.70 15.19 -12.70
N SER A 391 -19.32 14.07 -12.31
CA SER A 391 -20.73 13.80 -12.60
C SER A 391 -21.69 14.60 -11.69
N SER A 392 -21.21 15.17 -10.59
CA SER A 392 -22.04 15.91 -9.62
C SER A 392 -21.30 17.15 -9.05
N PRO A 393 -21.19 18.27 -9.79
CA PRO A 393 -20.40 19.43 -9.38
C PRO A 393 -20.91 20.14 -8.12
N VAL A 394 -22.21 20.04 -7.84
CA VAL A 394 -22.88 20.64 -6.67
C VAL A 394 -22.74 19.76 -5.41
N LEU A 395 -22.54 18.44 -5.58
CA LEU A 395 -22.41 17.44 -4.51
C LEU A 395 -20.95 17.05 -4.23
N GLY A 396 -20.02 17.25 -5.17
CA GLY A 396 -18.61 16.84 -5.07
C GLY A 396 -17.76 17.56 -4.00
N LEU A 397 -18.31 18.53 -3.27
CA LEU A 397 -17.70 19.11 -2.07
C LEU A 397 -17.99 18.28 -0.81
N ASP A 398 -19.15 17.61 -0.75
CA ASP A 398 -19.56 16.75 0.36
C ASP A 398 -19.25 15.27 0.10
N ASP A 399 -19.28 14.82 -1.16
CA ASP A 399 -19.16 13.40 -1.59
C ASP A 399 -17.74 12.80 -1.61
N VAL A 400 -16.74 13.53 -1.08
CA VAL A 400 -15.49 12.87 -0.65
C VAL A 400 -15.77 12.03 0.60
N LEU A 401 -16.91 12.24 1.26
CA LEU A 401 -17.59 11.24 2.07
C LEU A 401 -18.15 10.21 1.10
N LEU A 402 -17.72 8.96 1.22
CA LEU A 402 -18.27 7.88 0.43
C LEU A 402 -19.78 7.83 0.67
N GLY A 403 -20.58 8.34 -0.28
CA GLY A 403 -22.02 8.45 -0.13
C GLY A 403 -22.65 7.12 0.27
N ASP A 404 -23.45 7.14 1.33
CA ASP A 404 -24.43 6.09 1.55
C ASP A 404 -25.43 6.21 0.40
N TYR A 405 -25.46 5.20 -0.48
CA TYR A 405 -26.38 5.14 -1.60
C TYR A 405 -27.82 5.21 -1.07
N GLN A 406 -28.54 6.26 -1.46
CA GLN A 406 -29.98 6.44 -1.27
C GLN A 406 -30.71 5.17 -1.75
N GLU A 407 -31.53 4.57 -0.88
CA GLU A 407 -32.60 3.70 -1.34
C GLU A 407 -33.62 4.58 -2.07
N PRO A 408 -34.17 4.18 -3.22
CA PRO A 408 -35.27 4.91 -3.81
C PRO A 408 -36.39 4.87 -2.78
N GLY A 409 -36.82 6.05 -2.31
CA GLY A 409 -37.98 6.16 -1.47
C GLY A 409 -39.17 5.54 -2.18
N ASP A 410 -39.90 4.69 -1.47
CA ASP A 410 -41.25 4.30 -1.86
C ASP A 410 -42.06 5.61 -1.96
N GLU A 411 -42.32 6.04 -3.20
CA GLU A 411 -43.40 7.00 -3.48
C GLU A 411 -44.71 6.24 -3.22
N ASP A 412 -45.11 6.23 -1.95
CA ASP A 412 -46.49 5.89 -1.58
C ASP A 412 -47.38 7.09 -1.95
N ASP A 413 -48.22 6.84 -2.96
CA ASP A 413 -49.34 7.67 -3.42
C ASP A 413 -50.13 8.30 -2.27
N PHE A 414 -50.31 9.64 -2.31
CA PHE A 414 -51.51 10.33 -1.83
C PHE A 414 -51.81 11.61 -2.62
#